data_AF-A0A1T2A2Q6-F1
#
_entry.id   AF-A0A1T2A2Q6-F1
#
_cell.length_a   1.000
_cell.length_b   1.000
_cell.length_c   1.000
_cell.angle_alpha   90.00
_cell.angle_beta   90.00
_cell.angle_gamma   90.00
#
_symmetry.space_group_name_H-M   'P 1'
#
loop_
_entity.id
_entity.type
_entity.pdbx_description
1 polymer ?
#
loop_
_entity_poly.entity_id
_entity_poly.type
_entity_poly.pdbx_seq_one_letter_code
_entity_poly.pdbx_strand_id
1 'polypeptide(L)'
;MLHFTITSQLDYFYEFVRSKNDIDFISEARTMPSWSSLIERIREIVPEFRIMVWDFERPREIALSFIGELLRVDDFDLILDLKDLVSSAFPERQSPLDSESLPGLSFEIIERLDVQYEIDLQRLSKMEGVTLVRPLSQMSQSLGY
;
A
#
# COMPACT_ATOMS: atom_id res chain seq x y z
N MET A 1 -7.03 1.92 -18.23
CA MET A 1 -6.28 1.31 -17.12
C MET A 1 -6.60 2.10 -15.87
N LEU A 2 -6.83 1.43 -14.74
CA LEU A 2 -7.13 2.08 -13.46
C LEU A 2 -5.95 1.91 -12.52
N HIS A 3 -5.55 2.97 -11.83
CA HIS A 3 -4.42 2.96 -10.90
C HIS A 3 -4.95 3.10 -9.48
N PHE A 4 -4.54 2.19 -8.59
CA PHE A 4 -4.87 2.23 -7.16
C PHE A 4 -3.61 2.15 -6.34
N THR A 5 -3.52 2.97 -5.30
CA THR A 5 -2.45 2.90 -4.30
C THR A 5 -2.97 2.13 -3.09
N ILE A 6 -2.22 1.14 -2.63
CA ILE A 6 -2.46 0.45 -1.36
C ILE A 6 -1.27 0.68 -0.44
N THR A 7 -1.47 0.56 0.86
CA THR A 7 -0.40 0.62 1.85
C THR A 7 -0.72 -0.36 2.97
N SER A 8 0.20 -0.56 3.92
CA SER A 8 -0.07 -1.43 5.07
C SER A 8 -1.39 -1.03 5.72
N GLN A 9 -2.24 -2.02 6.03
CA GLN A 9 -3.47 -1.76 6.78
C GLN A 9 -3.14 -1.04 8.09
N LEU A 10 -2.01 -1.37 8.73
CA LEU A 10 -1.55 -0.72 9.96
C LEU A 10 -1.34 0.79 9.75
N ASP A 11 -0.66 1.18 8.67
CA ASP A 11 -0.44 2.60 8.35
C ASP A 11 -1.73 3.33 8.04
N TYR A 12 -2.59 2.70 7.23
CA TYR A 12 -3.92 3.25 6.92
C TYR A 12 -4.71 3.47 8.21
N PHE A 13 -4.67 2.51 9.12
CA PHE A 13 -5.35 2.60 10.40
C PHE A 13 -4.71 3.62 11.33
N TYR A 14 -3.39 3.76 11.36
CA TYR A 14 -2.72 4.80 12.12
C TYR A 14 -3.20 6.19 11.72
N GLU A 15 -3.20 6.47 10.41
CA GLU A 15 -3.67 7.76 9.88
C GLU A 15 -5.17 7.97 10.16
N PHE A 16 -5.99 6.92 10.02
CA PHE A 16 -7.42 7.00 10.31
C PHE A 16 -7.72 7.22 11.80
N VAL A 17 -7.10 6.44 12.69
CA VAL A 17 -7.25 6.53 14.16
C VAL A 17 -6.78 7.90 14.65
N ARG A 18 -5.63 8.38 14.18
CA ARG A 18 -5.14 9.72 14.49
C ARG A 18 -6.12 10.81 14.06
N SER A 19 -6.82 10.61 12.95
CA SER A 19 -7.78 11.59 12.43
C SER A 19 -9.14 11.59 13.15
N LYS A 20 -9.56 10.46 13.74
CA LYS A 20 -10.92 10.28 14.29
C LYS A 20 -11.02 10.01 15.79
N ASN A 21 -9.92 9.70 16.48
CA ASN A 21 -9.90 9.32 17.90
C ASN A 21 -10.89 8.19 18.27
N ASP A 22 -11.25 7.32 17.31
CA ASP A 22 -12.26 6.27 17.49
C ASP A 22 -11.67 4.90 17.14
N ILE A 23 -11.22 4.20 18.17
CA ILE A 23 -10.43 2.96 18.09
C ILE A 23 -11.31 1.73 18.32
N ASP A 24 -12.45 1.92 18.98
CA ASP A 24 -13.36 0.86 19.40
C ASP A 24 -13.95 0.13 18.17
N PHE A 25 -14.18 0.85 17.07
CA PHE A 25 -14.68 0.28 15.80
C PHE A 25 -13.80 -0.85 15.23
N ILE A 26 -12.48 -0.81 15.43
CA ILE A 26 -11.55 -1.80 14.89
C ILE A 26 -11.52 -3.05 15.77
N SER A 27 -11.60 -2.87 17.08
CA SER A 27 -11.61 -3.97 18.05
C SER A 27 -12.83 -4.88 17.90
N GLU A 28 -13.96 -4.31 17.46
CA GLU A 28 -15.22 -5.03 17.25
C GLU A 28 -15.37 -5.62 15.84
N ALA A 29 -14.52 -5.23 14.89
CA ALA A 29 -14.59 -5.71 13.51
C ALA A 29 -14.16 -7.18 13.42
N ARG A 30 -15.15 -8.07 13.25
CA ARG A 30 -14.92 -9.52 13.09
C ARG A 30 -14.10 -9.87 11.84
N THR A 31 -14.12 -9.00 10.83
CA THR A 31 -13.39 -9.19 9.56
C THR A 31 -12.40 -8.05 9.36
N MET A 32 -11.12 -8.39 9.16
CA MET A 32 -10.10 -7.41 8.82
C MET A 32 -10.36 -6.86 7.42
N PRO A 33 -10.16 -5.56 7.18
CA PRO A 33 -10.27 -5.01 5.83
C PRO A 33 -9.20 -5.64 4.93
N SER A 34 -9.60 -5.94 3.70
CA SER A 34 -8.76 -6.59 2.71
C SER A 34 -8.73 -5.76 1.43
N TRP A 35 -7.53 -5.33 1.05
CA TRP A 35 -7.30 -4.65 -0.23
C TRP A 35 -7.61 -5.57 -1.40
N SER A 36 -7.22 -6.85 -1.31
CA SER A 36 -7.47 -7.81 -2.38
C SER A 36 -8.97 -8.01 -2.63
N SER A 37 -9.78 -8.13 -1.57
CA SER A 37 -11.24 -8.21 -1.69
C SER A 37 -11.86 -6.93 -2.26
N LEU A 38 -11.32 -5.74 -1.93
CA LEU A 38 -11.80 -4.49 -2.52
C LEU A 38 -11.50 -4.43 -4.03
N ILE A 39 -10.26 -4.76 -4.42
CA ILE A 39 -9.83 -4.76 -5.83
C ILE A 39 -10.62 -5.80 -6.64
N GLU A 40 -10.88 -6.98 -6.08
CA GLU A 40 -11.71 -8.00 -6.73
C GLU A 40 -13.12 -7.48 -7.04
N ARG A 41 -13.79 -6.86 -6.06
CA ARG A 41 -15.11 -6.26 -6.26
C ARG A 41 -15.09 -5.13 -7.28
N ILE A 42 -14.05 -4.30 -7.31
CA ILE A 42 -13.90 -3.26 -8.33
C ILE A 42 -13.76 -3.93 -9.71
N ARG A 43 -12.90 -4.93 -9.85
CA ARG A 43 -12.70 -5.66 -11.11
C ARG A 43 -13.98 -6.28 -11.64
N GLU A 44 -14.84 -6.82 -10.76
CA GLU A 44 -16.14 -7.37 -11.15
C GLU A 44 -17.09 -6.30 -11.74
N ILE A 45 -16.98 -5.05 -11.29
CA ILE A 45 -17.81 -3.93 -11.76
C ILE A 45 -17.28 -3.34 -13.07
N VAL A 46 -15.96 -3.34 -13.26
CA VAL A 46 -15.28 -2.74 -14.43
C VAL A 46 -14.34 -3.74 -15.14
N PRO A 47 -14.86 -4.89 -15.62
CA PRO A 47 -14.05 -5.99 -16.14
C PRO A 47 -13.26 -5.64 -17.41
N GLU A 48 -13.67 -4.61 -18.15
CA GLU A 48 -13.00 -4.14 -19.36
C GLU A 48 -11.69 -3.38 -19.09
N PHE A 49 -11.45 -2.94 -17.85
CA PHE A 49 -10.26 -2.19 -17.49
C PHE A 49 -9.22 -3.09 -16.82
N ARG A 50 -7.98 -3.01 -17.30
CA ARG A 50 -6.82 -3.49 -16.54
C ARG A 50 -6.61 -2.62 -15.30
N ILE A 51 -6.30 -3.26 -14.19
CA ILE A 51 -6.05 -2.61 -12.90
C ILE A 51 -4.57 -2.70 -12.56
N MET A 52 -3.97 -1.58 -12.19
CA MET A 52 -2.61 -1.49 -11.67
C MET A 52 -2.66 -1.08 -10.21
N VAL A 53 -2.15 -1.93 -9.34
CA VAL A 53 -2.09 -1.71 -7.90
C VAL A 53 -0.66 -1.41 -7.51
N TRP A 54 -0.46 -0.30 -6.82
CA TRP A 54 0.83 0.20 -6.40
C TRP A 54 0.97 0.02 -4.89
N ASP A 55 1.97 -0.75 -4.47
CA ASP A 55 2.32 -0.98 -3.08
C ASP A 55 3.13 0.21 -2.54
N PHE A 56 2.43 1.09 -1.82
CA PHE A 56 2.94 2.27 -1.15
C PHE A 56 3.31 1.99 0.32
N GLU A 57 3.66 0.75 0.69
CA GLU A 57 4.30 0.50 1.99
C GLU A 57 5.64 1.25 2.11
N ARG A 58 6.36 1.40 0.98
CA ARG A 58 7.56 2.22 0.88
C ARG A 58 7.41 3.31 -0.19
N PRO A 59 6.69 4.41 0.12
CA PRO A 59 6.35 5.45 -0.87
C PRO A 59 7.56 6.00 -1.61
N ARG A 60 8.69 6.23 -0.91
CA ARG A 60 9.91 6.79 -1.52
C ARG A 60 10.50 5.93 -2.65
N GLU A 61 10.29 4.61 -2.59
CA GLU A 61 10.80 3.69 -3.61
C GLU A 61 9.87 3.60 -4.84
N ILE A 62 8.58 3.90 -4.70
CA ILE A 62 7.57 3.64 -5.73
C ILE A 62 6.92 4.91 -6.32
N ALA A 63 6.88 6.00 -5.56
CA ALA A 63 6.12 7.21 -5.89
C ALA A 63 6.58 7.86 -7.20
N LEU A 64 7.89 7.83 -7.49
CA LEU A 64 8.40 8.39 -8.74
C LEU A 64 7.89 7.62 -9.96
N SER A 65 7.93 6.28 -9.92
CA SER A 65 7.40 5.42 -10.98
C SER A 65 5.89 5.58 -11.13
N PHE A 66 5.17 5.70 -10.01
CA PHE A 66 3.72 5.97 -10.02
C PHE A 66 3.38 7.30 -10.69
N ILE A 67 4.08 8.38 -10.34
CA ILE A 67 3.88 9.71 -10.95
C ILE A 67 4.23 9.68 -12.43
N GLY A 68 5.32 9.00 -12.81
CA GLY A 68 5.71 8.81 -14.21
C GLY A 68 4.60 8.16 -15.04
N GLU A 69 4.01 7.07 -14.53
CA GLU A 69 2.88 6.40 -15.16
C GLU A 69 1.62 7.28 -15.25
N LEU A 70 1.29 8.03 -14.19
CA LEU A 70 0.12 8.93 -14.20
C LEU A 70 0.26 10.07 -15.20
N LEU A 71 1.44 10.69 -15.26
CA LEU A 71 1.69 11.84 -16.13
C LEU A 71 2.00 11.43 -17.57
N ARG A 72 2.25 10.12 -17.82
CA ARG A 72 2.73 9.60 -19.11
C ARG A 72 3.94 10.38 -19.62
N VAL A 73 4.84 10.70 -18.69
CA VAL A 73 6.01 11.53 -18.97
C VAL A 73 7.12 10.61 -19.47
N ASP A 74 7.49 10.78 -20.73
CA ASP A 74 8.69 10.19 -21.32
C ASP A 74 9.91 11.12 -21.20
N ASP A 75 9.72 12.32 -20.63
CA ASP A 75 10.75 13.34 -20.45
C ASP A 75 11.61 13.04 -19.22
N PHE A 76 12.85 12.63 -19.47
CA PHE A 76 13.82 12.24 -18.45
C PHE A 76 14.21 13.42 -17.53
N ASP A 77 14.26 14.65 -18.05
CA ASP A 77 14.66 15.81 -17.28
C ASP A 77 13.57 16.17 -16.25
N LEU A 78 12.30 16.07 -16.64
CA LEU A 78 11.18 16.24 -15.72
C LEU A 78 11.15 15.14 -14.64
N ILE A 79 11.49 13.90 -14.98
CA ILE A 79 11.58 12.79 -14.01
C ILE A 79 12.68 13.05 -12.98
N LEU A 80 13.83 13.61 -13.40
CA LEU A 80 14.92 13.98 -12.49
C LEU A 80 14.50 15.09 -11.52
N ASP A 81 13.84 16.13 -12.00
CA ASP A 81 13.34 17.22 -11.14
C ASP A 81 12.29 16.71 -10.13
N LEU A 82 11.43 15.78 -10.56
CA LEU A 82 10.42 15.17 -9.69
C LEU A 82 11.03 14.30 -8.60
N LYS A 83 12.21 13.71 -8.82
CA LYS A 83 12.87 12.82 -7.84
C LYS A 83 13.17 13.52 -6.52
N ASP A 84 13.65 14.76 -6.58
CA ASP A 84 13.98 15.54 -5.39
C ASP A 84 12.70 15.96 -4.65
N LEU A 85 11.67 16.36 -5.41
CA LEU A 85 10.35 16.67 -4.85
C LEU A 85 9.74 15.46 -4.15
N VAL A 86 9.75 14.28 -4.79
CA VAL A 86 9.28 13.01 -4.21
C VAL A 86 10.06 12.66 -2.94
N SER A 87 11.39 12.81 -2.95
CA SER A 87 12.22 12.55 -1.78
C SER A 87 11.91 13.49 -0.61
N SER A 88 11.52 14.74 -0.89
CA SER A 88 11.11 15.71 0.13
C SER A 88 9.69 15.46 0.65
N ALA A 89 8.77 15.01 -0.22
CA ALA A 89 7.38 14.76 0.13
C ALA A 89 7.19 13.46 0.92
N PHE A 90 8.06 12.47 0.70
CA PHE A 90 8.06 11.18 1.39
C PHE A 90 9.37 10.99 2.17
N PRO A 91 9.49 11.57 3.38
CA PRO A 91 10.68 11.37 4.20
C PRO A 91 10.87 9.88 4.54
N GLU A 92 12.12 9.48 4.75
CA GLU A 92 12.45 8.13 5.23
C GLU A 92 11.68 7.85 6.52
N ARG A 93 10.84 6.81 6.51
CA ARG A 93 10.21 6.34 7.74
C ARG A 93 11.29 5.79 8.67
N GLN A 94 11.39 6.37 9.85
CA GLN A 94 12.22 5.83 10.92
C GLN A 94 11.48 4.64 11.52
N SER A 95 11.85 3.42 11.10
CA SER A 95 11.32 2.14 11.59
C SER A 95 9.83 1.87 11.34
N PRO A 96 9.39 0.59 11.34
CA PRO A 96 7.98 0.27 11.47
C PRO A 96 7.44 0.94 12.73
N LEU A 97 6.18 1.39 12.69
CA LEU A 97 5.49 1.91 13.88
C LEU A 97 5.68 0.89 15.02
N ASP A 98 6.42 1.26 16.06
CA ASP A 98 6.62 0.40 17.22
C ASP A 98 5.22 0.06 17.75
N SER A 99 4.87 -1.22 17.82
CA SER A 99 3.57 -1.70 18.27
C SER A 99 3.18 -1.18 19.68
N GLU A 100 4.16 -0.73 20.46
CA GLU A 100 3.98 -0.06 21.76
C GLU A 100 3.44 1.38 21.66
N SER A 101 3.45 1.99 20.48
CA SER A 101 3.14 3.41 20.25
C SER A 101 1.77 3.68 19.63
N LEU A 102 0.97 2.64 19.41
CA LEU A 102 -0.42 2.74 18.94
C LEU A 102 -1.38 2.66 20.14
N PRO A 103 -1.78 3.80 20.75
CA PRO A 103 -2.71 3.78 21.87
C PRO A 103 -4.01 3.13 21.42
N GLY A 104 -4.46 2.07 22.09
CA GLY A 104 -5.79 1.47 21.90
C GLY A 104 -5.89 0.27 20.96
N LEU A 105 -4.84 -0.12 20.23
CA LEU A 105 -4.81 -1.37 19.47
C LEU A 105 -4.04 -2.45 20.24
N SER A 106 -4.63 -3.64 20.37
CA SER A 106 -3.90 -4.78 20.95
C SER A 106 -2.85 -5.29 19.97
N PHE A 107 -1.77 -5.87 20.51
CA PHE A 107 -0.72 -6.51 19.71
C PHE A 107 -1.30 -7.54 18.73
N GLU A 108 -2.30 -8.31 19.15
CA GLU A 108 -2.99 -9.29 18.31
C GLU A 108 -3.67 -8.63 17.10
N ILE A 109 -4.27 -7.44 17.26
CA ILE A 109 -4.88 -6.72 16.13
C ILE A 109 -3.79 -6.24 15.17
N ILE A 110 -2.68 -5.69 15.69
CA ILE A 110 -1.55 -5.24 14.87
C ILE A 110 -1.00 -6.39 14.03
N GLU A 111 -0.70 -7.53 14.65
CA GLU A 111 -0.21 -8.72 13.95
C GLU A 111 -1.20 -9.20 12.88
N ARG A 112 -2.50 -9.22 13.20
CA ARG A 112 -3.54 -9.61 12.22
C ARG A 112 -3.62 -8.65 11.04
N LEU A 113 -3.41 -7.35 11.24
CA LEU A 113 -3.40 -6.36 10.16
C LEU A 113 -2.19 -6.53 9.24
N ASP A 114 -1.00 -6.76 9.81
CA ASP A 114 0.22 -7.01 9.05
C ASP A 114 0.12 -8.31 8.24
N VAL A 115 -0.35 -9.40 8.87
CA VAL A 115 -0.58 -10.67 8.19
C VAL A 115 -1.62 -10.53 7.07
N GLN A 116 -2.68 -9.75 7.30
CA GLN A 116 -3.70 -9.51 6.29
C GLN A 116 -3.15 -8.72 5.09
N TYR A 117 -2.22 -7.79 5.31
CA TYR A 117 -1.55 -7.06 4.23
C TYR A 117 -0.75 -8.00 3.34
N GLU A 118 0.05 -8.88 3.93
CA GLU A 118 0.84 -9.86 3.19
C GLU A 118 -0.03 -10.83 2.39
N ILE A 119 -1.14 -11.28 2.98
CA ILE A 119 -2.15 -12.10 2.27
C ILE A 119 -2.72 -11.34 1.07
N ASP A 120 -3.00 -10.05 1.22
CA ASP A 120 -3.52 -9.23 0.12
C ASP A 120 -2.51 -9.08 -1.01
N LEU A 121 -1.25 -8.79 -0.71
CA LEU A 121 -0.19 -8.69 -1.71
C LEU A 121 -0.02 -10.00 -2.48
N GLN A 122 -0.05 -11.13 -1.79
CA GLN A 122 0.00 -12.45 -2.45
C GLN A 122 -1.19 -12.69 -3.38
N ARG A 123 -2.41 -12.35 -2.94
CA ARG A 123 -3.62 -12.51 -3.75
C ARG A 123 -3.60 -11.59 -4.97
N LEU A 124 -3.25 -10.31 -4.78
CA LEU A 124 -3.15 -9.33 -5.85
C LEU A 124 -2.12 -9.72 -6.90
N SER A 125 -0.97 -10.28 -6.49
CA SER A 125 0.06 -10.75 -7.43
C SER A 125 -0.39 -11.90 -8.34
N LYS A 126 -1.40 -12.65 -7.93
CA LYS A 126 -1.96 -13.80 -8.66
C LYS A 126 -3.29 -13.49 -9.36
N MET A 127 -3.81 -12.28 -9.17
CA MET A 127 -5.16 -11.92 -9.63
C MET A 127 -5.15 -11.57 -11.12
N GLU A 128 -5.94 -12.29 -11.91
CA GLU A 128 -6.08 -12.00 -13.34
C GLU A 128 -6.65 -10.60 -13.57
N GLY A 129 -6.08 -9.89 -14.56
CA GLY A 129 -6.43 -8.51 -14.89
C GLY A 129 -5.82 -7.45 -13.97
N VAL A 130 -5.07 -7.86 -12.95
CA VAL A 130 -4.37 -6.99 -11.99
C VAL A 130 -2.86 -7.10 -12.18
N THR A 131 -2.18 -5.95 -12.14
CA THR A 131 -0.73 -5.86 -12.05
C THR A 131 -0.36 -5.23 -10.73
N LEU A 132 0.33 -5.98 -9.86
CA LEU A 132 0.89 -5.45 -8.62
C LEU A 132 2.30 -4.91 -8.87
N VAL A 133 2.52 -3.63 -8.58
CA VAL A 133 3.82 -2.97 -8.62
C VAL A 133 4.33 -2.85 -7.19
N ARG A 134 5.52 -3.40 -6.90
CA ARG A 134 6.13 -3.40 -5.57
C ARG A 134 7.39 -2.55 -5.50
N PRO A 135 7.74 -2.02 -4.30
CA PRO A 135 9.05 -1.43 -4.04
C PRO A 135 10.21 -2.38 -4.41
N LEU A 136 11.28 -1.84 -4.98
CA LEU A 136 12.43 -2.62 -5.49
C LEU A 136 13.07 -3.50 -4.41
N SER A 137 13.13 -3.01 -3.17
CA SER A 137 13.78 -3.72 -2.06
C SER A 137 13.06 -5.02 -1.65
N GLN A 138 11.77 -5.16 -1.98
CA GLN A 138 10.99 -6.37 -1.65
C GLN A 138 11.10 -7.46 -2.72
N MET A 139 11.47 -7.11 -3.95
CA MET A 139 11.74 -8.09 -5.01
C MET A 139 13.00 -8.92 -4.72
N SER A 140 13.94 -8.37 -3.95
CA SER A 140 15.18 -9.06 -3.56
C SER A 140 14.98 -10.12 -2.48
N GLN A 141 13.93 -10.02 -1.66
CA GLN A 141 13.64 -10.99 -0.60
C GLN A 141 12.88 -12.23 -1.10
N SER A 142 12.13 -12.12 -2.21
CA SER A 142 11.42 -13.27 -2.80
C SER A 142 12.30 -14.18 -3.68
N LEU A 143 13.56 -13.82 -3.90
CA LEU A 143 14.54 -14.58 -4.70
C LEU A 143 15.65 -15.23 -3.84
N GLY A 144 15.49 -15.23 -2.52
CA GLY A 144 16.39 -15.94 -1.61
C GLY A 144 16.19 -17.45 -1.69
N TYR A 145 17.17 -18.14 -2.28
CA TYR A 145 17.41 -19.58 -2.15
C TYR A 145 17.59 -19.99 -0.68
#